data_AF-A0A926A0V5-F1
#
_entry.id   AF-A0A926A0V5-F1
#
_cell.length_a   1.000
_cell.length_b   1.000
_cell.length_c   1.000
_cell.angle_alpha   90.00
_cell.angle_beta   90.00
_cell.angle_gamma   90.00
#
_symmetry.space_group_name_H-M   'P 1'
#
loop_
_entity.id
_entity.type
_entity.pdbx_description
1 polymer ?
#
loop_
_entity_poly.entity_id
_entity_poly.type
_entity_poly.pdbx_seq_one_letter_code
_entity_poly.pdbx_strand_id
1 'polypeptide(L)'
;MIFIRVLVLAALIAAATMLFGWISVPVLAAVFAVVVRSVSAPGEAALAALLGWGALLARVAMVPAFSTLLPQIGAIFQVPGAVVAVLSVLLGVLLAWSAARVLSGFVARTVAASV
;
A
#
# COMPACT_ATOMS: atom_id res chain seq x y z
N MET A 1 15.68 8.66 10.82
CA MET A 1 14.62 9.31 9.99
C MET A 1 13.70 8.34 9.25
N ILE A 2 13.82 7.01 9.44
CA ILE A 2 12.97 6.01 8.77
C ILE A 2 11.48 6.22 9.05
N PHE A 3 11.14 6.55 10.30
CA PHE A 3 9.77 6.73 10.75
C PHE A 3 9.04 7.87 10.02
N ILE A 4 9.72 9.00 9.82
CA ILE A 4 9.16 10.15 9.10
C ILE A 4 8.90 9.78 7.63
N ARG A 5 9.81 9.04 6.98
CA ARG A 5 9.64 8.61 5.59
C ARG A 5 8.42 7.71 5.42
N VAL A 6 8.26 6.75 6.32
CA VAL A 6 7.11 5.83 6.33
C VAL A 6 5.81 6.60 6.56
N LEU A 7 5.78 7.55 7.51
CA LEU A 7 4.57 8.34 7.77
C LEU A 7 4.20 9.23 6.58
N VAL A 8 5.17 9.91 5.97
CA VAL A 8 4.94 10.73 4.77
C VAL A 8 4.44 9.87 3.62
N LEU A 9 5.06 8.72 3.37
CA LEU A 9 4.61 7.81 2.33
C LEU A 9 3.21 7.24 2.61
N ALA A 10 2.89 6.92 3.87
CA ALA A 10 1.58 6.45 4.28
C ALA A 10 0.51 7.52 4.03
N ALA A 11 0.80 8.77 4.39
CA ALA A 11 -0.09 9.90 4.12
C ALA A 11 -0.30 10.13 2.62
N LEU A 12 0.78 10.04 1.83
CA LEU A 12 0.70 10.14 0.37
C LEU A 12 -0.11 9.00 -0.25
N ILE A 13 0.10 7.76 0.19
CA ILE A 13 -0.67 6.60 -0.24
C ILE A 13 -2.15 6.81 0.09
N ALA A 14 -2.47 7.24 1.31
CA ALA A 14 -3.84 7.48 1.72
C ALA A 14 -4.50 8.58 0.86
N ALA A 15 -3.85 9.72 0.69
CA ALA A 15 -4.35 10.83 -0.10
C ALA A 15 -4.50 10.48 -1.59
N ALA A 16 -3.49 9.84 -2.18
CA ALA A 16 -3.52 9.44 -3.59
C ALA A 16 -4.56 8.35 -3.86
N THR A 17 -4.79 7.44 -2.91
CA THR A 17 -5.84 6.41 -3.04
C THR A 17 -7.23 7.04 -3.07
N MET A 18 -7.45 8.16 -2.35
CA MET A 18 -8.72 8.88 -2.44
C MET A 18 -8.96 9.54 -3.80
N LEU A 19 -7.90 9.99 -4.48
CA LEU A 19 -8.00 10.75 -5.73
C LEU A 19 -7.95 9.86 -6.98
N PHE A 20 -7.08 8.85 -6.97
CA PHE A 20 -6.75 8.04 -8.14
C PHE A 20 -7.07 6.55 -7.95
N GLY A 21 -7.63 6.18 -6.79
CA GLY A 21 -7.95 4.80 -6.46
C GLY A 21 -6.71 3.94 -6.16
N TRP A 22 -6.91 2.62 -6.19
CA TRP A 22 -5.94 1.63 -5.72
C TRP A 22 -4.63 1.56 -6.52
N ILE A 23 -4.61 2.01 -7.78
CA ILE A 23 -3.41 2.03 -8.64
C ILE A 23 -2.33 2.96 -8.07
N SER A 24 -2.71 3.97 -7.27
CA SER A 24 -1.76 4.88 -6.66
C SER A 24 -0.76 4.19 -5.72
N VAL A 25 -1.14 3.06 -5.09
CA VAL A 25 -0.32 2.33 -4.13
C VAL A 25 0.98 1.77 -4.74
N PRO A 26 0.93 0.91 -5.78
CA PRO A 26 2.15 0.40 -6.41
C PRO A 26 2.97 1.52 -7.08
N VAL A 27 2.32 2.55 -7.63
CA VAL A 27 3.02 3.68 -8.27
C VAL A 27 3.84 4.46 -7.25
N LEU A 28 3.24 4.85 -6.11
CA LEU A 28 3.96 5.57 -5.06
C LEU A 28 5.06 4.71 -4.43
N ALA A 29 4.82 3.42 -4.22
CA ALA A 29 5.83 2.51 -3.70
C ALA A 29 7.02 2.35 -4.66
N ALA A 30 6.75 2.26 -5.97
CA ALA A 30 7.78 2.23 -7.01
C ALA A 30 8.62 3.52 -7.02
N VAL A 31 7.97 4.68 -7.04
CA VAL A 31 8.65 5.99 -7.01
C VAL A 31 9.49 6.13 -5.75
N PHE A 32 8.93 5.76 -4.59
CA PHE A 32 9.63 5.79 -3.32
C PHE A 32 10.90 4.94 -3.33
N ALA A 33 10.83 3.72 -3.87
CA ALA A 33 11.98 2.83 -3.97
C ALA A 33 13.11 3.40 -4.84
N VAL A 34 12.75 4.09 -5.94
CA VAL A 34 13.71 4.76 -6.83
C VAL A 34 14.34 5.99 -6.20
N VAL A 35 13.59 6.73 -5.38
CA VAL A 35 14.07 7.95 -4.70
C VAL A 35 14.95 7.61 -3.52
N VAL A 36 14.52 6.67 -2.66
CA VAL A 36 15.25 6.34 -1.43
C VAL A 36 16.47 5.47 -1.69
N ARG A 37 16.43 4.62 -2.74
CA ARG A 37 17.53 3.72 -3.15
C ARG A 37 18.14 2.93 -1.98
N SER A 38 17.29 2.51 -1.03
CA SER A 38 17.71 1.74 0.15
C SER A 38 17.28 0.29 0.03
N VAL A 39 18.05 -0.61 0.63
CA VAL A 39 17.71 -2.03 0.79
C VAL A 39 16.43 -2.20 1.64
N SER A 40 16.19 -1.27 2.57
CA SER A 40 14.98 -1.25 3.41
C SER A 40 13.72 -0.72 2.70
N ALA A 41 13.85 -0.12 1.51
CA ALA A 41 12.75 0.57 0.84
C ALA A 41 11.50 -0.28 0.59
N PRO A 42 11.59 -1.58 0.20
CA PRO A 42 10.41 -2.42 0.05
C PRO A 42 9.67 -2.67 1.36
N GLY A 43 10.39 -2.84 2.47
CA GLY A 43 9.80 -3.00 3.80
C GLY A 43 9.14 -1.71 4.30
N GLU A 44 9.78 -0.57 4.08
CA GLU A 44 9.23 0.75 4.40
C GLU A 44 7.96 1.04 3.59
N ALA A 45 7.93 0.70 2.30
CA ALA A 45 6.76 0.83 1.44
C ALA A 45 5.61 -0.08 1.88
N ALA A 46 5.90 -1.32 2.28
CA ALA A 46 4.92 -2.26 2.82
C ALA A 46 4.28 -1.73 4.10
N LEU A 47 5.10 -1.22 5.03
CA LEU A 47 4.62 -0.63 6.28
C LEU A 47 3.81 0.65 6.04
N ALA A 48 4.25 1.50 5.11
CA ALA A 48 3.52 2.70 4.73
C ALA A 48 2.16 2.36 4.09
N ALA A 49 2.10 1.34 3.24
CA ALA A 49 0.86 0.87 2.66
C ALA A 49 -0.08 0.31 3.74
N LEU A 50 0.42 -0.49 4.68
CA LEU A 50 -0.34 -1.00 5.81
C LEU A 50 -0.97 0.14 6.62
N LEU A 51 -0.19 1.17 6.95
CA LEU A 51 -0.66 2.32 7.71
C LEU A 51 -1.64 3.19 6.91
N GLY A 52 -1.33 3.49 5.65
CA GLY A 52 -2.18 4.31 4.79
C GLY A 52 -3.54 3.65 4.52
N TRP A 53 -3.53 2.38 4.12
CA TRP A 53 -4.77 1.61 3.91
C TRP A 53 -5.50 1.30 5.19
N GLY A 54 -4.80 0.96 6.27
CA GLY A 54 -5.40 0.76 7.59
C GLY A 54 -6.13 2.02 8.07
N ALA A 55 -5.52 3.20 7.91
CA ALA A 55 -6.15 4.47 8.25
C ALA A 55 -7.36 4.78 7.37
N LEU A 56 -7.28 4.52 6.06
CA LEU A 56 -8.42 4.65 5.15
C LEU A 56 -9.57 3.72 5.56
N LEU A 57 -9.27 2.46 5.85
CA LEU A 57 -10.27 1.48 6.27
C LEU A 57 -10.92 1.90 7.59
N ALA A 58 -10.13 2.35 8.57
CA ALA A 58 -10.62 2.86 9.84
C ALA A 58 -11.53 4.08 9.65
N ARG A 59 -11.17 5.00 8.76
CA ARG A 59 -12.01 6.16 8.41
C ARG A 59 -13.34 5.71 7.79
N VAL A 60 -13.30 4.76 6.86
CA VAL A 60 -14.51 4.29 6.16
C VAL A 60 -15.39 3.44 7.09
N ALA A 61 -14.82 2.73 8.06
CA ALA A 61 -15.56 2.01 9.09
C ALA A 61 -16.42 2.93 10.00
N MET A 62 -16.11 4.22 10.06
CA MET A 62 -16.93 5.22 10.76
C MET A 62 -18.18 5.64 9.96
N VAL A 63 -18.27 5.25 8.68
CA VAL A 63 -19.42 5.57 7.81
C VAL A 63 -20.49 4.47 7.95
N PRO A 64 -21.73 4.78 8.36
CA PRO A 64 -22.77 3.78 8.56
C PRO A 64 -23.12 2.97 7.30
N ALA A 65 -22.98 3.57 6.12
CA ALA A 65 -23.19 2.85 4.86
C ALA A 65 -22.16 1.72 4.64
N PHE A 66 -20.97 1.82 5.22
CA PHE A 66 -19.96 0.78 5.07
C PHE A 66 -20.26 -0.45 5.92
N SER A 67 -20.87 -0.27 7.09
CA SER A 67 -21.23 -1.39 7.98
C SER A 67 -22.34 -2.27 7.41
N THR A 68 -23.15 -1.75 6.48
CA THR A 68 -24.16 -2.53 5.74
C THR A 68 -23.58 -3.17 4.48
N LEU A 69 -22.68 -2.49 3.78
CA LEU A 69 -22.05 -3.00 2.55
C LEU A 69 -21.04 -4.12 2.81
N LEU A 70 -20.24 -4.01 3.87
CA LEU A 70 -19.16 -4.95 4.13
C LEU A 70 -19.66 -6.40 4.37
N PRO A 71 -20.75 -6.64 5.13
CA PRO A 71 -21.37 -7.97 5.22
C PRO A 71 -21.95 -8.47 3.89
N GLN A 72 -22.53 -7.59 3.07
CA GLN A 72 -23.07 -7.96 1.75
C GLN A 72 -21.96 -8.41 0.80
N ILE A 73 -20.84 -7.69 0.77
CA ILE A 73 -19.66 -8.08 0.01
C ILE A 73 -19.11 -9.41 0.54
N GLY A 74 -19.04 -9.58 1.86
CA GLY A 74 -18.64 -10.84 2.47
C GLY A 74 -19.52 -12.02 2.05
N ALA A 75 -20.84 -11.82 1.99
CA ALA A 75 -21.79 -12.85 1.59
C ALA A 75 -21.58 -13.33 0.14
N ILE A 76 -21.21 -12.44 -0.79
CA ILE A 76 -20.88 -12.79 -2.18
C ILE A 76 -19.72 -13.78 -2.23
N PHE A 77 -18.71 -13.57 -1.40
CA PHE A 77 -17.51 -14.42 -1.31
C PHE A 77 -17.61 -15.54 -0.28
N GLN A 78 -18.77 -15.71 0.38
CA GLN A 78 -19.00 -16.66 1.48
C GLN A 78 -17.98 -16.52 2.63
N VAL A 79 -17.52 -15.30 2.91
CA VAL A 79 -16.58 -15.00 3.99
C VAL A 79 -17.06 -13.84 4.85
N PRO A 80 -16.64 -13.73 6.13
CA PRO A 80 -16.96 -12.56 6.93
C PRO A 80 -16.43 -11.28 6.27
N GLY A 81 -17.21 -10.21 6.26
CA GLY A 81 -16.80 -8.93 5.66
C GLY A 81 -15.49 -8.37 6.22
N ALA A 82 -15.20 -8.62 7.50
CA ALA A 82 -13.92 -8.30 8.11
C ALA A 82 -12.73 -8.99 7.41
N VAL A 83 -12.88 -10.24 6.97
CA VAL A 83 -11.86 -10.97 6.21
C VAL A 83 -11.61 -10.28 4.86
N VAL A 84 -12.65 -9.82 4.18
CA VAL A 84 -12.52 -9.06 2.93
C VAL A 84 -11.73 -7.77 3.16
N ALA A 85 -12.02 -7.04 4.23
CA ALA A 85 -11.28 -5.84 4.60
C ALA A 85 -9.79 -6.13 4.85
N VAL A 86 -9.48 -7.18 5.62
CA VAL A 86 -8.08 -7.60 5.87
C VAL A 86 -7.37 -8.00 4.58
N LEU A 87 -8.02 -8.80 3.73
CA LEU A 87 -7.45 -9.21 2.44
C LEU A 87 -7.16 -8.01 1.54
N SER A 88 -8.01 -6.99 1.57
CA SER A 88 -7.82 -5.76 0.81
C SER A 88 -6.59 -4.98 1.26
N VAL A 89 -6.38 -4.88 2.58
CA VAL A 89 -5.16 -4.29 3.15
C VAL A 89 -3.93 -5.11 2.79
N LEU A 90 -3.99 -6.45 2.93
CA LEU A 90 -2.89 -7.34 2.57
C LEU A 90 -2.51 -7.23 1.09
N LEU A 91 -3.51 -7.13 0.21
CA LEU A 91 -3.29 -6.89 -1.21
C LEU A 91 -2.55 -5.57 -1.45
N GLY A 92 -2.96 -4.48 -0.80
CA GLY A 92 -2.27 -3.19 -0.89
C GLY A 92 -0.81 -3.26 -0.41
N VAL A 93 -0.56 -3.98 0.69
CA VAL A 93 0.79 -4.22 1.21
C VAL A 93 1.65 -5.03 0.23
N LEU A 94 1.10 -6.11 -0.33
CA LEU A 94 1.81 -6.95 -1.30
C LEU A 94 2.10 -6.19 -2.60
N LEU A 95 1.17 -5.36 -3.08
CA LEU A 95 1.37 -4.51 -4.24
C LEU A 95 2.48 -3.48 -3.99
N ALA A 96 2.47 -2.80 -2.85
CA ALA A 96 3.51 -1.85 -2.50
C ALA A 96 4.88 -2.52 -2.39
N TRP A 97 4.95 -3.65 -1.68
CA TRP A 97 6.19 -4.41 -1.49
C TRP A 97 6.76 -4.92 -2.80
N SER A 98 5.93 -5.55 -3.64
CA SER A 98 6.35 -6.11 -4.93
C SER A 98 6.79 -5.01 -5.90
N ALA A 99 6.04 -3.91 -6.04
CA ALA A 99 6.40 -2.80 -6.90
C ALA A 99 7.75 -2.17 -6.49
N ALA A 100 7.93 -1.90 -5.19
CA ALA A 100 9.19 -1.40 -4.66
C ALA A 100 10.34 -2.39 -4.92
N ARG A 101 10.13 -3.69 -4.68
CA ARG A 101 11.16 -4.72 -4.84
C ARG A 101 11.61 -4.87 -6.29
N VAL A 102 10.66 -4.88 -7.21
CA VAL A 102 10.92 -5.01 -8.65
C VAL A 102 11.77 -3.84 -9.15
N LEU A 103 11.40 -2.59 -8.84
CA LEU A 103 12.17 -1.43 -9.28
C LEU A 103 13.54 -1.33 -8.61
N SER A 104 13.66 -1.62 -7.31
CA SER A 104 14.97 -1.67 -6.66
C SER A 104 15.91 -2.69 -7.34
N GLY A 105 15.37 -3.83 -7.76
CA GLY A 105 16.13 -4.85 -8.49
C GLY A 105 16.55 -4.41 -9.89
N PHE A 106 15.72 -3.65 -10.61
CA PHE A 106 16.11 -3.05 -11.88
C PHE A 106 17.21 -2.01 -11.72
N VAL A 107 17.05 -1.08 -10.78
CA VAL A 107 18.05 -0.02 -10.54
C VAL A 107 19.42 -0.61 -10.19
N ALA A 108 19.46 -1.63 -9.33
CA ALA A 108 20.72 -2.29 -8.96
C ALA A 108 21.43 -2.94 -10.17
N ARG A 109 20.67 -3.59 -11.06
CA ARG A 109 21.22 -4.23 -12.28
C ARG A 109 21.76 -3.21 -13.28
N THR A 110 21.06 -2.11 -13.50
CA THR A 110 21.49 -1.06 -14.44
C THR A 110 22.80 -0.41 -13.99
N VAL A 111 22.96 -0.16 -12.69
CA VAL A 111 24.20 0.39 -12.13
C VAL A 111 25.36 -0.57 -12.32
N ALA A 112 25.15 -1.87 -12.08
CA ALA A 112 26.19 -2.89 -12.26
C ALA A 112 26.63 -3.07 -13.72
N ALA A 113 25.73 -2.82 -14.69
CA ALA A 113 26.05 -2.91 -16.12
C ALA A 113 26.77 -1.67 -16.68
N SER A 114 26.82 -0.58 -15.91
CA SER A 114 27.46 0.69 -16.31
C SER A 114 28.89 0.88 -15.76
N VAL A 115 29.42 -0.12 -15.06
CA VAL A 115 30.78 -0.16 -14.49
C VAL A 115 31.59 -1.20 -15.23
#